data_AF-A0A6G6J6M2-F1
#
_entry.id   AF-A0A6G6J6M2-F1
#
_cell.length_a   1.000
_cell.length_b   1.000
_cell.length_c   1.000
_cell.angle_alpha   90.00
_cell.angle_beta   90.00
_cell.angle_gamma   90.00
#
_symmetry.space_group_name_H-M   'P 1'
#
loop_
_entity.id
_entity.type
_entity.pdbx_description
1 polymer ?
#
loop_
_entity_poly.entity_id
_entity_poly.type
_entity_poly.pdbx_seq_one_letter_code
_entity_poly.pdbx_strand_id
1 'polypeptide(L)'
;MAESVFAESIVQNLLDTDFYKLTMMQAVLHNYPNAEVEWEFRCRNAEDLRPYLAEIRYQIERLAELEATPDQLAFLERIPFIKPDFIRFLSLFRFNLRYVHTSIEDGQLAIRLRGPWLHVILFEVPLLAIVSEVRNRYRYREVVLEQVGEQLYRKLDWLAGNASKEELKEFQVADFGTRRRFSYRTQEEVVHILKRDFPGRFVGTSNVHLAREFDVKPIGTMAHEWLMAHQQLGPRLIDSQIAALDCWVREYRGQLGIALTDCITMDAFLNDFDLYFAKLFDGLRHDSGDPLVWAEKAIAHYRRLGIDPMTKTLVFSDGLDLPKALQLFRALRGKINTSFGIGTNLTCDIPGVEPMNIVLKMTACNGHPVAKISDTPGKTQCRDENFVAYLRHVFKVPV
;
A
#
# COMPACT_ATOMS: atom_id res chain seq x y z
N MET A 1 -32.19 -15.88 0.74
CA MET A 1 -30.93 -16.59 0.44
C MET A 1 -29.82 -15.70 0.95
N ALA A 2 -28.87 -16.23 1.73
CA ALA A 2 -27.74 -15.43 2.20
C ALA A 2 -26.92 -14.95 1.00
N GLU A 3 -26.48 -13.70 1.03
CA GLU A 3 -25.76 -13.10 -0.09
C GLU A 3 -24.31 -13.61 -0.13
N SER A 4 -23.86 -14.01 -1.31
CA SER A 4 -22.50 -14.51 -1.54
C SER A 4 -21.47 -13.40 -1.30
N VAL A 5 -20.38 -13.77 -0.62
CA VAL A 5 -19.17 -12.94 -0.51
C VAL A 5 -18.30 -12.95 -1.77
N PHE A 6 -18.65 -13.69 -2.83
CA PHE A 6 -17.85 -13.75 -4.04
C PHE A 6 -18.62 -13.17 -5.23
N ALA A 7 -18.02 -12.17 -5.89
CA ALA A 7 -18.51 -11.65 -7.16
C ALA A 7 -18.14 -12.58 -8.33
N GLU A 8 -18.69 -12.32 -9.52
CA GLU A 8 -18.32 -13.05 -10.73
C GLU A 8 -16.82 -12.86 -11.09
N SER A 9 -16.33 -11.63 -11.01
CA SER A 9 -14.93 -11.27 -11.23
C SER A 9 -14.20 -11.02 -9.91
N ILE A 10 -12.94 -11.44 -9.83
CA ILE A 10 -12.09 -11.16 -8.64
C ILE A 10 -11.54 -9.74 -8.70
N VAL A 11 -11.09 -9.30 -9.88
CA VAL A 11 -10.60 -7.94 -10.14
C VAL A 11 -11.62 -7.25 -11.04
N GLN A 12 -12.18 -6.14 -10.59
CA GLN A 12 -13.36 -5.57 -11.26
C GLN A 12 -13.03 -4.77 -12.53
N ASN A 13 -11.92 -4.05 -12.51
CA ASN A 13 -11.44 -3.22 -13.61
C ASN A 13 -10.02 -2.72 -13.30
N LEU A 14 -9.45 -1.90 -14.17
CA LEU A 14 -8.09 -1.36 -14.02
C LEU A 14 -7.93 -0.46 -12.78
N LEU A 15 -9.03 0.09 -12.25
CA LEU A 15 -9.03 0.92 -11.03
C LEU A 15 -9.24 0.10 -9.75
N ASP A 16 -9.46 -1.21 -9.83
CA ASP A 16 -9.51 -2.09 -8.65
C ASP A 16 -8.08 -2.40 -8.13
N THR A 17 -7.43 -1.32 -7.70
CA THR A 17 -6.04 -1.26 -7.25
C THR A 17 -5.87 -0.09 -6.27
N ASP A 18 -4.74 -0.04 -5.58
CA ASP A 18 -4.45 1.06 -4.64
C ASP A 18 -4.00 2.33 -5.39
N PHE A 19 -4.48 3.50 -4.96
CA PHE A 19 -4.21 4.79 -5.62
C PHE A 19 -2.72 5.17 -5.72
N TYR A 20 -1.91 4.73 -4.74
CA TYR A 20 -0.47 4.96 -4.79
C TYR A 20 0.19 4.28 -6.00
N LYS A 21 -0.43 3.24 -6.58
CA LYS A 21 0.05 2.59 -7.79
C LYS A 21 -0.11 3.45 -9.03
N LEU A 22 -1.24 4.12 -9.19
CA LEU A 22 -1.47 5.04 -10.31
C LEU A 22 -0.57 6.27 -10.21
N THR A 23 -0.42 6.82 -9.01
CA THR A 23 0.45 7.97 -8.79
C THR A 23 1.92 7.60 -9.05
N MET A 24 2.45 6.55 -8.42
CA MET A 24 3.81 6.11 -8.76
C MET A 24 3.97 5.77 -10.25
N MET A 25 2.97 5.16 -10.90
CA MET A 25 3.04 4.86 -12.34
C MET A 25 3.15 6.13 -13.19
N GLN A 26 2.42 7.19 -12.85
CA GLN A 26 2.59 8.50 -13.48
C GLN A 26 3.99 9.06 -13.25
N ALA A 27 4.50 8.99 -12.02
CA ALA A 27 5.86 9.43 -11.71
C ALA A 27 6.91 8.64 -12.50
N VAL A 28 6.71 7.33 -12.68
CA VAL A 28 7.56 6.47 -13.51
C VAL A 28 7.47 6.86 -14.98
N LEU A 29 6.28 7.12 -15.52
CA LEU A 29 6.09 7.56 -16.91
C LEU A 29 6.94 8.80 -17.21
N HIS A 30 6.90 9.82 -16.35
CA HIS A 30 7.57 11.09 -16.62
C HIS A 30 9.08 11.07 -16.35
N ASN A 31 9.55 10.24 -15.41
CA ASN A 31 10.94 10.31 -14.94
C ASN A 31 11.77 9.09 -15.35
N TYR A 32 11.15 7.90 -15.44
CA TYR A 32 11.83 6.63 -15.63
C TYR A 32 11.11 5.69 -16.63
N PRO A 33 10.71 6.18 -17.82
CA PRO A 33 9.86 5.40 -18.74
C PRO A 33 10.49 4.09 -19.23
N ASN A 34 11.83 4.03 -19.23
CA ASN A 34 12.61 2.89 -19.73
C ASN A 34 13.24 2.03 -18.62
N ALA A 35 12.98 2.32 -17.35
CA ALA A 35 13.54 1.52 -16.26
C ALA A 35 12.96 0.09 -16.29
N GLU A 36 13.81 -0.92 -16.10
CA GLU A 36 13.40 -2.32 -15.95
C GLU A 36 13.38 -2.70 -14.48
N VAL A 37 12.44 -3.55 -14.07
CA VAL A 37 12.34 -4.03 -12.69
C VAL A 37 12.00 -5.51 -12.65
N GLU A 38 12.40 -6.15 -11.55
CA GLU A 38 12.02 -7.52 -11.22
C GLU A 38 11.28 -7.56 -9.89
N TRP A 39 10.29 -8.45 -9.78
CA TRP A 39 9.51 -8.64 -8.56
C TRP A 39 9.31 -10.12 -8.27
N GLU A 40 9.20 -10.46 -6.98
CA GLU A 40 8.93 -11.81 -6.52
C GLU A 40 7.80 -11.86 -5.49
N PHE A 41 6.88 -12.80 -5.71
CA PHE A 41 5.86 -13.18 -4.75
C PHE A 41 6.46 -14.04 -3.64
N ARG A 42 6.00 -13.82 -2.40
CA ARG A 42 6.31 -14.66 -1.25
C ARG A 42 5.08 -14.85 -0.37
N CYS A 43 4.82 -16.10 -0.01
CA CYS A 43 3.92 -16.49 1.07
C CYS A 43 4.75 -16.66 2.36
N ARG A 44 4.49 -15.83 3.38
CA ARG A 44 5.32 -15.76 4.60
C ARG A 44 4.96 -16.79 5.66
N ASN A 45 3.77 -17.38 5.60
CA ASN A 45 3.29 -18.41 6.51
C ASN A 45 3.45 -19.84 5.95
N ALA A 46 4.16 -20.01 4.83
CA ALA A 46 4.41 -21.30 4.18
C ALA A 46 3.15 -22.14 3.90
N GLU A 47 2.01 -21.46 3.69
CA GLU A 47 0.76 -22.12 3.29
C GLU A 47 0.94 -22.77 1.90
N ASP A 48 0.46 -24.00 1.74
CA ASP A 48 0.52 -24.68 0.45
C ASP A 48 -0.48 -24.10 -0.56
N LEU A 49 0.02 -23.28 -1.48
CA LEU A 49 -0.77 -22.65 -2.54
C LEU A 49 -0.75 -23.41 -3.87
N ARG A 50 -0.07 -24.56 -3.95
CA ARG A 50 0.00 -25.38 -5.17
C ARG A 50 -1.38 -25.79 -5.71
N PRO A 51 -2.35 -26.19 -4.85
CA PRO A 51 -3.68 -26.59 -5.34
C PRO A 51 -4.43 -25.47 -6.09
N TYR A 52 -4.05 -24.22 -5.88
CA TYR A 52 -4.72 -23.05 -6.46
C TYR A 52 -4.07 -22.54 -7.76
N LEU A 53 -2.93 -23.11 -8.18
CA LEU A 53 -2.13 -22.59 -9.29
C LEU A 53 -2.93 -22.45 -10.60
N ALA A 54 -3.76 -23.44 -10.94
CA ALA A 54 -4.53 -23.41 -12.18
C ALA A 54 -5.54 -22.24 -12.21
N GLU A 55 -6.27 -22.05 -11.11
CA GLU A 55 -7.23 -20.95 -10.98
C GLU A 55 -6.51 -19.60 -10.89
N ILE A 56 -5.39 -19.51 -10.18
CA ILE A 56 -4.57 -18.29 -10.14
C ILE A 56 -4.10 -17.91 -11.54
N ARG A 57 -3.61 -18.87 -12.35
CA ARG A 57 -3.21 -18.62 -13.74
C ARG A 57 -4.37 -18.11 -14.59
N TYR A 58 -5.53 -18.76 -14.49
CA TYR A 58 -6.72 -18.33 -15.20
C TYR A 58 -7.12 -16.89 -14.84
N GLN A 59 -7.12 -16.52 -13.56
CA GLN A 59 -7.45 -15.16 -13.14
C GLN A 59 -6.38 -14.13 -13.55
N ILE A 60 -5.11 -14.54 -13.63
CA ILE A 60 -4.03 -13.70 -14.19
C ILE A 60 -4.25 -13.46 -15.69
N GLU A 61 -4.66 -14.49 -16.44
CA GLU A 61 -4.96 -14.35 -17.87
C GLU A 61 -6.08 -13.33 -18.11
N ARG A 62 -7.12 -13.34 -17.27
CA ARG A 62 -8.22 -12.36 -17.30
C ARG A 62 -7.76 -10.92 -17.09
N LEU A 63 -6.61 -10.67 -16.45
CA LEU A 63 -6.08 -9.30 -16.35
C LEU A 63 -5.79 -8.69 -17.73
N ALA A 64 -5.42 -9.50 -18.73
CA ALA A 64 -5.14 -9.01 -20.08
C ALA A 64 -6.38 -8.44 -20.80
N GLU A 65 -7.57 -8.82 -20.34
CA GLU A 65 -8.86 -8.34 -20.88
C GLU A 65 -9.27 -6.97 -20.31
N LEU A 66 -8.62 -6.52 -19.24
CA LEU A 66 -8.97 -5.27 -18.58
C LEU A 66 -8.53 -4.05 -19.39
N GLU A 67 -9.47 -3.13 -19.57
CA GLU A 67 -9.24 -1.83 -20.17
C GLU A 67 -9.89 -0.72 -19.37
N ALA A 68 -9.27 0.46 -19.37
CA ALA A 68 -9.87 1.63 -18.74
C ALA A 68 -11.05 2.13 -19.60
N THR A 69 -12.23 2.23 -19.00
CA THR A 69 -13.41 2.79 -19.68
C THR A 69 -13.35 4.33 -19.72
N PRO A 70 -14.06 5.00 -20.63
CA PRO A 70 -14.14 6.46 -20.64
C PRO A 70 -14.56 7.06 -19.29
N ASP A 71 -15.53 6.45 -18.60
CA ASP A 71 -16.00 6.92 -17.29
C ASP A 71 -14.94 6.75 -16.17
N GLN A 72 -14.17 5.67 -16.23
CA GLN A 72 -13.04 5.44 -15.31
C GLN A 72 -11.94 6.49 -15.52
N LEU A 73 -11.61 6.80 -16.78
CA LEU A 73 -10.62 7.82 -17.11
C LEU A 73 -11.12 9.22 -16.73
N ALA A 74 -12.38 9.54 -17.01
CA ALA A 74 -13.00 10.81 -16.63
C ALA A 74 -13.00 11.03 -15.10
N PHE A 75 -13.18 9.96 -14.31
CA PHE A 75 -13.01 10.04 -12.85
C PHE A 75 -11.58 10.46 -12.47
N LEU A 76 -10.56 9.86 -13.09
CA LEU A 76 -9.16 10.20 -12.84
C LEU A 76 -8.79 11.60 -13.33
N GLU A 77 -9.32 12.04 -14.47
CA GLU A 77 -9.09 13.39 -15.04
C GLU A 77 -9.54 14.51 -14.10
N ARG A 78 -10.51 14.26 -13.22
CA ARG A 78 -10.96 15.24 -12.21
C ARG A 78 -9.96 15.42 -11.06
N ILE A 79 -8.97 14.54 -10.93
CA ILE A 79 -7.97 14.61 -9.87
C ILE A 79 -6.86 15.59 -10.29
N PRO A 80 -6.67 16.73 -9.60
CA PRO A 80 -5.90 17.87 -10.13
C PRO A 80 -4.43 17.59 -10.52
N PHE A 81 -3.80 16.60 -9.89
CA PHE A 81 -2.39 16.24 -10.11
C PHE A 81 -2.20 15.03 -11.04
N ILE A 82 -3.29 14.46 -11.55
CA ILE A 82 -3.25 13.44 -12.60
C ILE A 82 -3.16 14.13 -13.95
N LYS A 83 -2.09 13.85 -14.72
CA LYS A 83 -1.75 14.62 -15.92
C LYS A 83 -2.41 14.04 -17.19
N PRO A 84 -2.80 14.87 -18.17
CA PRO A 84 -3.48 14.41 -19.38
C PRO A 84 -2.73 13.36 -20.20
N ASP A 85 -1.40 13.43 -20.27
CA ASP A 85 -0.58 12.45 -20.98
C ASP A 85 -0.57 11.08 -20.29
N PHE A 86 -0.59 11.07 -18.95
CA PHE A 86 -0.76 9.84 -18.18
C PHE A 86 -2.16 9.24 -18.36
N ILE A 87 -3.22 10.05 -18.41
CA ILE A 87 -4.58 9.57 -18.75
C ILE A 87 -4.60 8.94 -20.14
N ARG A 88 -3.96 9.61 -21.12
CA ARG A 88 -3.85 9.06 -22.48
C ARG A 88 -3.09 7.74 -22.48
N PHE A 89 -2.01 7.63 -21.71
CA PHE A 89 -1.30 6.38 -21.52
C PHE A 89 -2.20 5.29 -20.92
N LEU A 90 -2.95 5.57 -19.86
CA LEU A 90 -3.88 4.62 -19.23
C LEU A 90 -4.97 4.14 -20.18
N SER A 91 -5.47 4.97 -21.09
CA SER A 91 -6.45 4.56 -22.12
C SER A 91 -5.92 3.46 -23.05
N LEU A 92 -4.61 3.44 -23.27
CA LEU A 92 -3.91 2.49 -24.15
C LEU A 92 -3.30 1.33 -23.36
N PHE A 93 -3.22 1.44 -22.04
CA PHE A 93 -2.60 0.44 -21.18
C PHE A 93 -3.37 -0.87 -21.23
N ARG A 94 -2.64 -1.98 -21.39
CA ARG A 94 -3.12 -3.34 -21.17
C ARG A 94 -2.07 -4.10 -20.38
N PHE A 95 -2.51 -4.98 -19.48
CA PHE A 95 -1.61 -5.92 -18.84
C PHE A 95 -0.97 -6.83 -19.89
N ASN A 96 0.35 -6.98 -19.84
CA ASN A 96 1.08 -7.81 -20.77
C ASN A 96 1.63 -9.04 -20.05
N LEU A 97 1.00 -10.18 -20.29
CA LEU A 97 1.29 -11.43 -19.57
C LEU A 97 2.70 -11.96 -19.80
N ARG A 98 3.43 -11.48 -20.83
CA ARG A 98 4.84 -11.84 -21.05
C ARG A 98 5.73 -11.46 -19.87
N TYR A 99 5.31 -10.50 -19.05
CA TYR A 99 6.04 -10.02 -17.88
C TYR A 99 5.74 -10.83 -16.62
N VAL A 100 4.82 -11.80 -16.66
CA VAL A 100 4.40 -12.58 -15.50
C VAL A 100 4.73 -14.04 -15.69
N HIS A 101 5.53 -14.60 -14.78
CA HIS A 101 5.87 -16.00 -14.76
C HIS A 101 5.32 -16.64 -13.49
N THR A 102 4.48 -17.67 -13.65
CA THR A 102 3.93 -18.45 -12.54
C THR A 102 4.42 -19.89 -12.60
N SER A 103 4.93 -20.40 -11.50
CA SER A 103 5.54 -21.73 -11.40
C SER A 103 5.34 -22.32 -10.00
N ILE A 104 5.73 -23.59 -9.84
CA ILE A 104 6.01 -24.17 -8.53
C ILE A 104 7.52 -24.32 -8.39
N GLU A 105 8.08 -23.71 -7.36
CA GLU A 105 9.51 -23.75 -7.04
C GLU A 105 9.66 -24.18 -5.59
N ASP A 106 10.54 -25.13 -5.29
CA ASP A 106 10.77 -25.66 -3.94
C ASP A 106 9.47 -26.08 -3.21
N GLY A 107 8.50 -26.60 -3.98
CA GLY A 107 7.20 -27.04 -3.46
C GLY A 107 6.26 -25.90 -3.06
N GLN A 108 6.52 -24.66 -3.49
CA GLN A 108 5.71 -23.48 -3.19
C GLN A 108 5.30 -22.74 -4.47
N LEU A 109 4.19 -21.99 -4.40
CA LEU A 109 3.79 -21.09 -5.48
C LEU A 109 4.84 -19.98 -5.66
N ALA A 110 5.36 -19.85 -6.87
CA ALA A 110 6.24 -18.76 -7.27
C ALA A 110 5.56 -17.91 -8.36
N ILE A 111 5.56 -16.60 -8.15
CA ILE A 111 5.16 -15.61 -9.16
C ILE A 111 6.30 -14.61 -9.28
N ARG A 112 6.86 -14.48 -10.47
CA ARG A 112 7.94 -13.53 -10.77
C ARG A 112 7.48 -12.57 -11.85
N LEU A 113 7.79 -11.29 -11.66
CA LEU A 113 7.55 -10.27 -12.67
C LEU A 113 8.88 -9.75 -13.20
N ARG A 114 8.97 -9.52 -14.52
CA ARG A 114 10.13 -8.86 -15.13
C ARG A 114 9.71 -8.07 -16.35
N GLY A 115 10.12 -6.81 -16.42
CA GLY A 115 9.84 -5.94 -17.57
C GLY A 115 9.97 -4.46 -17.22
N PRO A 116 9.54 -3.56 -18.13
CA PRO A 116 9.55 -2.13 -17.86
C PRO A 116 8.72 -1.80 -16.63
N TRP A 117 9.27 -1.01 -15.70
CA TRP A 117 8.60 -0.63 -14.44
C TRP A 117 7.23 -0.03 -14.70
N LEU A 118 7.14 0.84 -15.71
CA LEU A 118 5.90 1.46 -16.18
C LEU A 118 4.80 0.43 -16.50
N HIS A 119 5.16 -0.76 -17.00
CA HIS A 119 4.20 -1.80 -17.38
C HIS A 119 4.02 -2.90 -16.32
N VAL A 120 4.95 -3.01 -15.37
CA VAL A 120 4.94 -4.03 -14.32
C VAL A 120 4.26 -3.52 -13.03
N ILE A 121 4.34 -2.22 -12.75
CA ILE A 121 3.93 -1.62 -11.47
C ILE A 121 2.48 -1.94 -11.04
N LEU A 122 1.54 -2.00 -12.00
CA LEU A 122 0.13 -2.26 -11.73
C LEU A 122 -0.19 -3.71 -11.37
N PHE A 123 0.72 -4.67 -11.57
CA PHE A 123 0.44 -6.07 -11.26
C PHE A 123 0.38 -6.35 -9.74
N GLU A 124 1.10 -5.60 -8.90
CA GLU A 124 1.26 -5.97 -7.47
C GLU A 124 -0.06 -6.18 -6.74
N VAL A 125 -0.97 -5.20 -6.81
CA VAL A 125 -2.20 -5.22 -6.01
C VAL A 125 -3.21 -6.24 -6.55
N PRO A 126 -3.53 -6.26 -7.86
CA PRO A 126 -4.42 -7.27 -8.44
C PRO A 126 -3.92 -8.70 -8.23
N LEU A 127 -2.61 -8.97 -8.39
CA LEU A 127 -2.09 -10.32 -8.19
C LEU A 127 -2.24 -10.81 -6.75
N LEU A 128 -2.01 -9.93 -5.76
CA LEU A 128 -2.20 -10.30 -4.36
C LEU A 128 -3.69 -10.50 -4.02
N ALA A 129 -4.58 -9.65 -4.54
CA ALA A 129 -6.01 -9.82 -4.39
C ALA A 129 -6.51 -11.12 -5.04
N ILE A 130 -6.00 -11.48 -6.23
CA ILE A 130 -6.27 -12.76 -6.91
C ILE A 130 -5.87 -13.93 -6.04
N VAL A 131 -4.61 -13.99 -5.58
CA VAL A 131 -4.13 -15.10 -4.76
C VAL A 131 -4.95 -15.23 -3.47
N SER A 132 -5.25 -14.10 -2.82
CA SER A 132 -6.09 -14.06 -1.61
C SER A 132 -7.48 -14.62 -1.87
N GLU A 133 -8.19 -14.07 -2.85
CA GLU A 133 -9.58 -14.42 -3.10
C GLU A 133 -9.75 -15.82 -3.69
N VAL A 134 -8.86 -16.27 -4.59
CA VAL A 134 -8.86 -17.65 -5.08
C VAL A 134 -8.75 -18.60 -3.90
N ARG A 135 -7.76 -18.43 -3.02
CA ARG A 135 -7.61 -19.29 -1.84
C ARG A 135 -8.86 -19.27 -0.96
N ASN A 136 -9.46 -18.10 -0.73
CA ASN A 136 -10.65 -17.98 0.12
C ASN A 136 -11.90 -18.62 -0.50
N ARG A 137 -12.08 -18.57 -1.83
CA ARG A 137 -13.14 -19.29 -2.57
C ARG A 137 -13.07 -20.80 -2.39
N TYR A 138 -11.88 -21.35 -2.14
CA TYR A 138 -11.73 -22.79 -1.88
C TYR A 138 -11.88 -23.15 -0.41
N ARG A 139 -11.32 -22.36 0.50
CA ARG A 139 -11.27 -22.69 1.94
C ARG A 139 -12.52 -22.28 2.73
N TYR A 140 -13.21 -21.23 2.30
CA TYR A 140 -14.26 -20.58 3.09
C TYR A 140 -15.53 -20.34 2.29
N ARG A 141 -16.02 -21.40 1.62
CA ARG A 141 -17.19 -21.35 0.73
C ARG A 141 -18.50 -20.98 1.44
N GLU A 142 -18.59 -21.32 2.72
CA GLU A 142 -19.79 -21.11 3.53
C GLU A 142 -19.86 -19.70 4.15
N VAL A 143 -18.84 -18.85 3.94
CA VAL A 143 -18.85 -17.48 4.43
C VAL A 143 -19.86 -16.65 3.63
N VAL A 144 -20.67 -15.86 4.33
CA VAL A 144 -21.73 -15.02 3.74
C VAL A 144 -21.54 -13.56 4.09
N LEU A 145 -22.08 -12.66 3.26
CA LEU A 145 -21.84 -11.21 3.38
C LEU A 145 -22.32 -10.64 4.72
N GLU A 146 -23.39 -11.20 5.27
CA GLU A 146 -23.92 -10.85 6.59
C GLU A 146 -22.87 -10.99 7.70
N GLN A 147 -22.03 -12.03 7.68
CA GLN A 147 -20.97 -12.23 8.68
C GLN A 147 -19.90 -11.13 8.62
N VAL A 148 -19.64 -10.59 7.42
CA VAL A 148 -18.73 -9.45 7.23
C VAL A 148 -19.31 -8.22 7.90
N GLY A 149 -20.58 -7.90 7.61
CA GLY A 149 -21.29 -6.77 8.18
C GLY A 149 -21.37 -6.85 9.70
N GLU A 150 -21.81 -8.00 10.24
CA GLU A 150 -21.88 -8.23 11.69
C GLU A 150 -20.53 -8.01 12.38
N GLN A 151 -19.46 -8.58 11.85
CA GLN A 151 -18.13 -8.46 12.43
C GLN A 151 -17.62 -7.01 12.36
N LEU A 152 -17.92 -6.28 11.29
CA LEU A 152 -17.59 -4.85 11.21
C LEU A 152 -18.39 -4.02 12.22
N TYR A 153 -19.70 -4.21 12.33
CA TYR A 153 -20.51 -3.48 13.32
C TYR A 153 -20.04 -3.73 14.75
N ARG A 154 -19.67 -4.97 15.12
CA ARG A 154 -19.08 -5.24 16.45
C ARG A 154 -17.84 -4.38 16.72
N LYS A 155 -16.98 -4.16 15.71
CA LYS A 155 -15.81 -3.29 15.82
C LYS A 155 -16.19 -1.81 15.93
N LEU A 156 -17.22 -1.37 15.20
CA LEU A 156 -17.72 0.00 15.26
C LEU A 156 -18.38 0.29 16.61
N ASP A 157 -19.20 -0.63 17.13
CA ASP A 157 -19.83 -0.53 18.45
C ASP A 157 -18.79 -0.51 19.55
N TRP A 158 -17.75 -1.36 19.44
CA TRP A 158 -16.61 -1.31 20.35
C TRP A 158 -15.94 0.06 20.33
N LEU A 159 -15.67 0.63 19.15
CA LEU A 159 -15.04 1.95 19.03
C LEU A 159 -15.93 3.05 19.64
N ALA A 160 -17.23 3.04 19.35
CA ALA A 160 -18.20 4.00 19.89
C ALA A 160 -18.33 3.90 21.42
N GLY A 161 -18.24 2.70 21.98
CA GLY A 161 -18.27 2.46 23.43
C GLY A 161 -16.95 2.78 24.15
N ASN A 162 -15.83 2.87 23.43
CA ASN A 162 -14.50 3.05 24.00
C ASN A 162 -13.84 4.40 23.71
N ALA A 163 -14.49 5.30 22.94
CA ALA A 163 -13.97 6.63 22.62
C ALA A 163 -15.02 7.73 22.90
N SER A 164 -14.57 8.90 23.36
CA SER A 164 -15.46 10.05 23.57
C SER A 164 -15.91 10.67 22.24
N LYS A 165 -17.00 11.45 22.25
CA LYS A 165 -17.47 12.16 21.04
C LYS A 165 -16.43 13.12 20.48
N GLU A 166 -15.61 13.72 21.33
CA GLU A 166 -14.51 14.62 20.95
C GLU A 166 -13.36 13.84 20.30
N GLU A 167 -13.00 12.68 20.86
CA GLU A 167 -12.00 11.80 20.28
C GLU A 167 -12.42 11.31 18.89
N LEU A 168 -13.68 10.87 18.74
CA LEU A 168 -14.22 10.37 17.47
C LEU A 168 -14.23 11.44 16.37
N LYS A 169 -14.47 12.72 16.69
CA LYS A 169 -14.38 13.83 15.72
C LYS A 169 -12.98 14.04 15.15
N GLU A 170 -11.95 13.59 15.83
CA GLU A 170 -10.55 13.74 15.42
C GLU A 170 -9.96 12.42 14.89
N PHE A 171 -10.57 11.28 15.22
CA PHE A 171 -10.08 9.94 14.87
C PHE A 171 -10.31 9.61 13.39
N GLN A 172 -9.25 9.68 12.58
CA GLN A 172 -9.30 9.50 11.13
C GLN A 172 -8.87 8.08 10.71
N VAL A 173 -9.72 7.37 9.98
CA VAL A 173 -9.42 6.03 9.42
C VAL A 173 -9.60 6.01 7.92
N ALA A 174 -8.68 5.35 7.22
CA ALA A 174 -8.77 5.03 5.81
C ALA A 174 -8.70 3.50 5.59
N ASP A 175 -9.38 3.01 4.56
CA ASP A 175 -9.26 1.62 4.10
C ASP A 175 -8.02 1.45 3.20
N PHE A 176 -7.09 0.58 3.60
CA PHE A 176 -5.90 0.15 2.84
C PHE A 176 -5.90 -1.37 2.56
N GLY A 177 -7.09 -1.97 2.44
CA GLY A 177 -7.27 -3.42 2.54
C GLY A 177 -7.27 -4.22 1.24
N THR A 178 -7.07 -3.62 0.07
CA THR A 178 -7.26 -4.34 -1.22
C THR A 178 -6.37 -5.56 -1.38
N ARG A 179 -5.07 -5.42 -1.11
CA ARG A 179 -4.06 -6.47 -1.41
C ARG A 179 -4.30 -7.82 -0.72
N ARG A 180 -4.98 -7.83 0.43
CA ARG A 180 -5.24 -9.03 1.25
C ARG A 180 -6.70 -9.10 1.68
N ARG A 181 -7.61 -8.51 0.89
CA ARG A 181 -9.04 -8.62 1.13
C ARG A 181 -9.47 -10.08 1.08
N PHE A 182 -10.53 -10.42 1.81
CA PHE A 182 -11.13 -11.74 1.72
C PHE A 182 -11.64 -12.01 0.30
N SER A 183 -12.40 -11.04 -0.22
CA SER A 183 -12.87 -10.96 -1.60
C SER A 183 -13.17 -9.50 -1.96
N TYR A 184 -13.44 -9.24 -3.24
CA TYR A 184 -13.96 -7.94 -3.68
C TYR A 184 -15.22 -7.52 -2.91
N ARG A 185 -16.26 -8.37 -2.86
CA ARG A 185 -17.54 -8.04 -2.20
C ARG A 185 -17.36 -7.74 -0.71
N THR A 186 -16.45 -8.44 -0.03
CA THR A 186 -16.11 -8.13 1.36
C THR A 186 -15.54 -6.72 1.49
N GLN A 187 -14.59 -6.33 0.63
CA GLN A 187 -14.03 -4.97 0.69
C GLN A 187 -15.08 -3.92 0.34
N GLU A 188 -15.91 -4.18 -0.66
CA GLU A 188 -17.01 -3.30 -1.08
C GLU A 188 -17.99 -3.05 0.08
N GLU A 189 -18.45 -4.09 0.75
CA GLU A 189 -19.34 -3.99 1.91
C GLU A 189 -18.68 -3.24 3.07
N VAL A 190 -17.41 -3.54 3.35
CA VAL A 190 -16.65 -2.84 4.39
C VAL A 190 -16.56 -1.34 4.11
N VAL A 191 -16.22 -0.93 2.89
CA VAL A 191 -16.13 0.49 2.53
C VAL A 191 -17.51 1.15 2.55
N HIS A 192 -18.56 0.43 2.12
CA HIS A 192 -19.94 0.92 2.17
C HIS A 192 -20.36 1.24 3.61
N ILE A 193 -20.16 0.29 4.54
CA ILE A 193 -20.48 0.46 5.96
C ILE A 193 -19.61 1.56 6.58
N LEU A 194 -18.30 1.61 6.30
CA LEU A 194 -17.42 2.64 6.84
C LEU A 194 -17.82 4.06 6.39
N LYS A 195 -18.23 4.23 5.13
CA LYS A 195 -18.74 5.52 4.64
C LYS A 195 -20.00 5.95 5.39
N ARG A 196 -20.92 5.01 5.64
CA ARG A 196 -22.24 5.31 6.21
C ARG A 196 -22.23 5.48 7.72
N ASP A 197 -21.56 4.56 8.42
CA ASP A 197 -21.78 4.31 9.85
C ASP A 197 -20.51 4.39 10.70
N PHE A 198 -19.34 4.69 10.14
CA PHE A 198 -18.11 4.75 10.94
C PHE A 198 -18.23 5.81 12.07
N PRO A 199 -18.01 5.45 13.35
CA PRO A 199 -18.21 6.38 14.47
C PRO A 199 -17.27 7.59 14.46
N GLY A 200 -16.07 7.43 13.89
CA GLY A 200 -15.08 8.50 13.76
C GLY A 200 -15.16 9.21 12.40
N ARG A 201 -14.01 9.57 11.84
CA ARG A 201 -13.90 10.13 10.49
C ARG A 201 -13.34 9.12 9.50
N PHE A 202 -14.19 8.54 8.67
CA PHE A 202 -13.73 7.78 7.52
C PHE A 202 -13.26 8.75 6.42
N VAL A 203 -11.95 8.77 6.14
CA VAL A 203 -11.34 9.77 5.25
C VAL A 203 -11.20 9.32 3.80
N GLY A 204 -11.42 8.03 3.51
CA GLY A 204 -11.37 7.47 2.16
C GLY A 204 -10.83 6.05 2.11
N THR A 205 -10.62 5.56 0.89
CA THR A 205 -10.04 4.23 0.60
C THR A 205 -8.86 4.36 -0.36
N SER A 206 -7.90 3.46 -0.29
CA SER A 206 -6.87 3.34 -1.34
C SER A 206 -7.43 2.76 -2.62
N ASN A 207 -8.51 1.98 -2.59
CA ASN A 207 -9.06 1.35 -3.78
C ASN A 207 -9.73 2.38 -4.69
N VAL A 208 -9.18 2.62 -5.87
CA VAL A 208 -9.63 3.69 -6.77
C VAL A 208 -11.02 3.41 -7.34
N HIS A 209 -11.32 2.14 -7.62
CA HIS A 209 -12.64 1.70 -8.05
C HIS A 209 -13.69 1.98 -6.97
N LEU A 210 -13.47 1.57 -5.73
CA LEU A 210 -14.40 1.84 -4.62
C LEU A 210 -14.47 3.33 -4.27
N ALA A 211 -13.38 4.07 -4.43
CA ALA A 211 -13.40 5.54 -4.31
C ALA A 211 -14.36 6.18 -5.32
N ARG A 212 -14.39 5.67 -6.55
CA ARG A 212 -15.34 6.09 -7.59
C ARG A 212 -16.77 5.67 -7.27
N GLU A 213 -17.00 4.39 -6.99
CA GLU A 213 -18.35 3.83 -6.76
C GLU A 213 -19.04 4.47 -5.55
N PHE A 214 -18.28 4.75 -4.49
CA PHE A 214 -18.82 5.33 -3.28
C PHE A 214 -18.58 6.83 -3.14
N ASP A 215 -18.07 7.52 -4.16
CA ASP A 215 -17.78 8.96 -4.09
C ASP A 215 -17.03 9.35 -2.80
N VAL A 216 -15.96 8.63 -2.52
CA VAL A 216 -15.05 8.91 -1.39
C VAL A 216 -13.67 9.27 -1.93
N LYS A 217 -12.87 9.96 -1.12
CA LYS A 217 -11.54 10.39 -1.54
C LYS A 217 -10.63 9.17 -1.81
N PRO A 218 -9.97 9.05 -2.97
CA PRO A 218 -8.90 8.09 -3.15
C PRO A 218 -7.68 8.52 -2.33
N ILE A 219 -7.16 7.62 -1.50
CA ILE A 219 -6.04 7.87 -0.58
C ILE A 219 -4.81 7.07 -1.02
N GLY A 220 -3.68 7.75 -1.16
CA GLY A 220 -2.41 7.13 -1.52
C GLY A 220 -1.24 8.02 -1.14
N THR A 221 -0.08 7.41 -0.97
CA THR A 221 1.20 8.09 -0.70
C THR A 221 2.24 7.59 -1.70
N MET A 222 3.50 7.45 -1.30
CA MET A 222 4.51 6.64 -2.01
C MET A 222 4.68 5.27 -1.33
N ALA A 223 5.12 4.24 -2.06
CA ALA A 223 5.49 2.93 -1.49
C ALA A 223 7.01 2.69 -1.51
N HIS A 224 7.46 1.65 -0.81
CA HIS A 224 8.89 1.30 -0.74
C HIS A 224 9.52 1.10 -2.11
N GLU A 225 8.78 0.60 -3.10
CA GLU A 225 9.30 0.38 -4.45
C GLU A 225 9.88 1.66 -5.07
N TRP A 226 9.30 2.83 -4.78
CA TRP A 226 9.78 4.11 -5.29
C TRP A 226 11.17 4.41 -4.73
N LEU A 227 11.32 4.30 -3.41
CA LEU A 227 12.57 4.51 -2.69
C LEU A 227 13.62 3.44 -3.06
N MET A 228 13.19 2.18 -3.23
CA MET A 228 14.03 1.04 -3.59
C MET A 228 14.58 1.18 -5.00
N ALA A 229 13.75 1.52 -6.00
CA ALA A 229 14.20 1.66 -7.38
C ALA A 229 15.31 2.71 -7.51
N HIS A 230 15.24 3.83 -6.76
CA HIS A 230 16.26 4.88 -6.78
C HIS A 230 17.65 4.42 -6.32
N GLN A 231 17.77 3.24 -5.70
CA GLN A 231 19.06 2.62 -5.41
C GLN A 231 19.84 2.26 -6.70
N GLN A 232 19.15 2.19 -7.85
CA GLN A 232 19.71 1.78 -9.16
C GLN A 232 19.31 2.71 -10.33
N LEU A 233 18.71 3.87 -10.06
CA LEU A 233 18.24 4.81 -11.11
C LEU A 233 19.21 5.96 -11.44
N GLY A 234 20.45 5.87 -10.95
CA GLY A 234 21.51 6.84 -11.29
C GLY A 234 22.25 7.50 -10.12
N PRO A 235 21.61 7.93 -9.01
CA PRO A 235 22.35 8.57 -7.91
C PRO A 235 23.27 7.57 -7.21
N ARG A 236 24.23 8.07 -6.43
CA ARG A 236 25.00 7.19 -5.52
C ARG A 236 24.04 6.55 -4.53
N LEU A 237 24.37 5.35 -4.05
CA LEU A 237 23.49 4.60 -3.14
C LEU A 237 23.11 5.39 -1.88
N ILE A 238 24.04 6.16 -1.31
CA ILE A 238 23.78 7.02 -0.14
C ILE A 238 22.81 8.19 -0.44
N ASP A 239 22.75 8.64 -1.69
CA ASP A 239 21.88 9.74 -2.11
C ASP A 239 20.53 9.24 -2.65
N SER A 240 20.31 7.91 -2.70
CA SER A 240 19.13 7.32 -3.38
C SER A 240 17.82 7.75 -2.73
N GLN A 241 17.79 7.86 -1.41
CA GLN A 241 16.61 8.26 -0.65
C GLN A 241 16.29 9.75 -0.90
N ILE A 242 17.29 10.62 -0.83
CA ILE A 242 17.16 12.05 -1.15
C ILE A 242 16.65 12.24 -2.59
N ALA A 243 17.25 11.54 -3.55
CA ALA A 243 16.84 11.62 -4.96
C ALA A 243 15.38 11.17 -5.16
N ALA A 244 14.95 10.13 -4.46
CA ALA A 244 13.57 9.66 -4.51
C ALA A 244 12.58 10.68 -3.94
N LEU A 245 12.91 11.31 -2.80
CA LEU A 245 12.08 12.37 -2.20
C LEU A 245 12.00 13.59 -3.11
N ASP A 246 13.13 14.05 -3.66
CA ASP A 246 13.17 15.19 -4.57
C ASP A 246 12.38 14.94 -5.85
N CYS A 247 12.55 13.77 -6.47
CA CYS A 247 11.82 13.40 -7.67
C CYS A 247 10.30 13.37 -7.42
N TRP A 248 9.86 12.88 -6.24
CA TRP A 248 8.44 12.86 -5.86
C TRP A 248 7.87 14.27 -5.69
N VAL A 249 8.58 15.14 -4.97
CA VAL A 249 8.17 16.54 -4.78
C VAL A 249 8.13 17.28 -6.12
N ARG A 250 9.08 17.03 -7.01
CA ARG A 250 9.13 17.66 -8.34
C ARG A 250 7.94 17.23 -9.21
N GLU A 251 7.52 15.97 -9.13
CA GLU A 251 6.37 15.44 -9.88
C GLU A 251 5.05 16.05 -9.39
N TYR A 252 4.85 16.12 -8.08
CA TYR A 252 3.55 16.46 -7.47
C TYR A 252 3.44 17.86 -6.88
N ARG A 253 4.54 18.61 -6.80
CA ARG A 253 4.59 20.02 -6.37
C ARG A 253 3.84 20.29 -5.06
N GLY A 254 4.03 19.39 -4.08
CA GLY A 254 3.42 19.46 -2.75
C GLY A 254 2.14 18.62 -2.58
N GLN A 255 1.50 18.16 -3.67
CA GLN A 255 0.46 17.14 -3.57
C GLN A 255 1.06 15.79 -3.17
N LEU A 256 0.26 14.90 -2.58
CA LEU A 256 0.70 13.57 -2.12
C LEU A 256 1.93 13.64 -1.18
N GLY A 257 1.97 14.65 -0.32
CA GLY A 257 3.11 15.02 0.53
C GLY A 257 3.32 14.15 1.77
N ILE A 258 3.06 12.84 1.72
CA ILE A 258 3.37 11.92 2.82
C ILE A 258 4.55 11.02 2.43
N ALA A 259 5.70 11.19 3.10
CA ALA A 259 6.89 10.39 2.85
C ALA A 259 6.93 9.11 3.68
N LEU A 260 7.39 8.02 3.07
CA LEU A 260 7.61 6.75 3.75
C LEU A 260 9.04 6.70 4.32
N THR A 261 9.18 6.24 5.56
CA THR A 261 10.39 6.53 6.37
C THR A 261 11.31 5.33 6.59
N ASP A 262 10.89 4.13 6.21
CA ASP A 262 11.53 2.88 6.63
C ASP A 262 11.99 2.02 5.44
N CYS A 263 12.32 2.64 4.30
CA CYS A 263 13.05 1.92 3.24
C CYS A 263 14.43 1.49 3.74
N ILE A 264 15.14 2.42 4.40
CA ILE A 264 16.38 2.17 5.11
C ILE A 264 16.08 1.96 6.59
N THR A 265 16.05 3.03 7.39
CA THR A 265 15.61 3.08 8.80
C THR A 265 15.12 4.48 9.08
N MET A 266 14.30 4.68 10.13
CA MET A 266 13.86 6.00 10.53
C MET A 266 15.03 6.95 10.82
N ASP A 267 16.13 6.46 11.42
CA ASP A 267 17.28 7.31 11.73
C ASP A 267 18.03 7.75 10.47
N ALA A 268 18.21 6.83 9.50
CA ALA A 268 18.79 7.19 8.20
C ALA A 268 17.87 8.18 7.45
N PHE A 269 16.56 7.98 7.49
CA PHE A 269 15.59 8.90 6.92
C PHE A 269 15.67 10.29 7.52
N LEU A 270 15.70 10.41 8.85
CA LEU A 270 15.78 11.71 9.52
C LEU A 270 17.12 12.46 9.31
N ASN A 271 18.18 11.77 8.87
CA ASN A 271 19.43 12.42 8.47
C ASN A 271 19.31 13.07 7.08
N ASP A 272 18.51 12.46 6.20
CA ASP A 272 18.26 12.95 4.83
C ASP A 272 17.09 13.93 4.75
N PHE A 273 16.16 13.88 5.70
CA PHE A 273 14.96 14.70 5.74
C PHE A 273 15.26 16.08 6.32
N ASP A 274 15.96 16.92 5.56
CA ASP A 274 16.33 18.27 5.99
C ASP A 274 15.15 19.27 6.04
N LEU A 275 15.44 20.55 6.29
CA LEU A 275 14.43 21.61 6.34
C LEU A 275 13.67 21.78 5.01
N TYR A 276 14.31 21.53 3.87
CA TYR A 276 13.67 21.64 2.56
C TYR A 276 12.57 20.57 2.43
N PHE A 277 12.90 19.30 2.68
CA PHE A 277 11.91 18.23 2.62
C PHE A 277 10.85 18.37 3.71
N ALA A 278 11.24 18.68 4.95
CA ALA A 278 10.31 18.82 6.06
C ALA A 278 9.29 19.95 5.87
N LYS A 279 9.63 20.99 5.09
CA LYS A 279 8.67 22.03 4.71
C LYS A 279 7.73 21.59 3.59
N LEU A 280 8.23 20.86 2.60
CA LEU A 280 7.48 20.45 1.41
C LEU A 280 6.52 19.28 1.64
N PHE A 281 6.90 18.30 2.46
CA PHE A 281 6.05 17.18 2.81
C PHE A 281 5.07 17.56 3.92
N ASP A 282 3.80 17.23 3.75
CA ASP A 282 2.73 17.38 4.74
C ASP A 282 2.92 16.46 5.96
N GLY A 283 3.70 15.38 5.80
CA GLY A 283 3.78 14.36 6.83
C GLY A 283 4.62 13.15 6.49
N LEU A 284 4.62 12.19 7.41
CA LEU A 284 5.39 10.95 7.34
C LEU A 284 4.49 9.73 7.54
N ARG A 285 4.90 8.57 7.00
CA ARG A 285 4.21 7.29 7.15
C ARG A 285 5.05 6.27 7.91
N HIS A 286 4.42 5.61 8.88
CA HIS A 286 4.94 4.50 9.67
C HIS A 286 4.50 3.15 9.08
N ASP A 287 5.47 2.27 8.81
CA ASP A 287 5.26 0.92 8.26
C ASP A 287 6.14 -0.17 8.92
N SER A 288 6.98 0.19 9.90
CA SER A 288 7.74 -0.78 10.70
C SER A 288 8.30 -0.18 12.00
N GLY A 289 8.67 -1.04 12.95
CA GLY A 289 9.20 -0.65 14.26
C GLY A 289 8.11 -0.18 15.23
N ASP A 290 8.51 0.22 16.44
CA ASP A 290 7.56 0.73 17.44
C ASP A 290 6.96 2.07 16.99
N PRO A 291 5.63 2.19 16.86
CA PRO A 291 4.98 3.39 16.32
C PRO A 291 5.13 4.62 17.22
N LEU A 292 5.21 4.46 18.55
CA LEU A 292 5.35 5.59 19.47
C LEU A 292 6.79 6.10 19.50
N VAL A 293 7.78 5.21 19.50
CA VAL A 293 9.19 5.58 19.36
C VAL A 293 9.41 6.31 18.03
N TRP A 294 8.85 5.78 16.95
CA TRP A 294 8.90 6.42 15.64
C TRP A 294 8.25 7.81 15.64
N ALA A 295 7.07 7.95 16.27
CA ALA A 295 6.35 9.23 16.33
C ALA A 295 7.11 10.27 17.16
N GLU A 296 7.69 9.88 18.30
CA GLU A 296 8.51 10.78 19.12
C GLU A 296 9.79 11.21 18.36
N LYS A 297 10.42 10.33 17.58
CA LYS A 297 11.53 10.69 16.68
C LYS A 297 11.09 11.72 15.63
N ALA A 298 9.95 11.52 14.97
CA ALA A 298 9.41 12.45 13.98
C ALA A 298 9.08 13.83 14.58
N ILE A 299 8.39 13.86 15.73
CA ILE A 299 8.03 15.09 16.44
C ILE A 299 9.28 15.85 16.89
N ALA A 300 10.26 15.16 17.48
CA ALA A 300 11.52 15.75 17.91
C ALA A 300 12.30 16.34 16.72
N HIS A 301 12.27 15.66 15.58
CA HIS A 301 12.91 16.14 14.36
C HIS A 301 12.24 17.42 13.82
N TYR A 302 10.92 17.47 13.73
CA TYR A 302 10.21 18.70 13.32
C TYR A 302 10.53 19.88 14.25
N ARG A 303 10.51 19.64 15.58
CA ARG A 303 10.87 20.67 16.57
C ARG A 303 12.31 21.16 16.40
N ARG A 304 13.26 20.26 16.15
CA ARG A 304 14.67 20.60 15.89
C ARG A 304 14.83 21.50 14.65
N LEU A 305 13.99 21.29 13.64
CA LEU A 305 13.95 22.09 12.42
C LEU A 305 13.12 23.39 12.56
N GLY A 306 12.55 23.67 13.74
CA GLY A 306 11.70 24.84 13.97
C GLY A 306 10.33 24.76 13.29
N ILE A 307 9.85 23.55 12.98
CA ILE A 307 8.53 23.29 12.42
C ILE A 307 7.58 22.92 13.55
N ASP A 308 6.41 23.56 13.60
CA ASP A 308 5.32 23.17 14.50
C ASP A 308 4.77 21.80 14.06
N PRO A 309 4.91 20.73 14.88
CA PRO A 309 4.40 19.41 14.55
C PRO A 309 2.89 19.38 14.27
N MET A 310 2.09 20.29 14.85
CA MET A 310 0.64 20.36 14.60
C MET A 310 0.28 20.83 13.19
N THR A 311 1.25 21.30 12.40
CA THR A 311 1.09 21.58 10.97
C THR A 311 1.35 20.35 10.09
N LYS A 312 1.78 19.23 10.68
CA LYS A 312 2.17 17.99 9.99
C LYS A 312 1.26 16.83 10.37
N THR A 313 1.31 15.77 9.58
CA THR A 313 0.51 14.55 9.78
C THR A 313 1.39 13.31 9.85
N LEU A 314 1.09 12.41 10.78
CA LEU A 314 1.66 11.07 10.82
C LEU A 314 0.60 10.04 10.40
N VAL A 315 0.91 9.27 9.36
CA VAL A 315 0.06 8.18 8.87
C VAL A 315 0.59 6.86 9.41
N PHE A 316 -0.23 6.09 10.12
CA PHE A 316 0.16 4.77 10.62
C PHE A 316 -0.54 3.68 9.80
N SER A 317 0.23 2.70 9.30
CA SER A 317 -0.33 1.63 8.47
C SER A 317 0.28 0.23 8.69
N ASP A 318 1.14 0.04 9.71
CA ASP A 318 1.74 -1.28 10.01
C ASP A 318 0.77 -2.20 10.78
N GLY A 319 -0.07 -2.92 10.03
CA GLY A 319 -0.87 -4.03 10.57
C GLY A 319 -1.81 -3.63 11.72
N LEU A 320 -2.42 -2.45 11.62
CA LEU A 320 -3.28 -1.90 12.67
C LEU A 320 -4.65 -2.58 12.74
N ASP A 321 -5.26 -2.54 13.92
CA ASP A 321 -6.69 -2.71 14.17
C ASP A 321 -7.24 -1.42 14.83
N LEU A 322 -8.56 -1.34 15.05
CA LEU A 322 -9.16 -0.15 15.69
C LEU A 322 -8.65 0.08 17.12
N PRO A 323 -8.49 -0.93 17.99
CA PRO A 323 -7.90 -0.74 19.32
C PRO A 323 -6.51 -0.11 19.30
N LYS A 324 -5.59 -0.65 18.50
CA LYS A 324 -4.22 -0.12 18.39
C LYS A 324 -4.22 1.28 17.79
N ALA A 325 -5.04 1.53 16.77
CA ALA A 325 -5.20 2.88 16.21
C ALA A 325 -5.70 3.89 17.24
N LEU A 326 -6.71 3.53 18.05
CA LEU A 326 -7.24 4.41 19.11
C LEU A 326 -6.20 4.70 20.20
N GLN A 327 -5.39 3.70 20.59
CA GLN A 327 -4.30 3.90 21.54
C GLN A 327 -3.25 4.88 21.01
N LEU A 328 -2.84 4.72 19.75
CA LEU A 328 -1.89 5.63 19.09
C LEU A 328 -2.45 7.04 18.96
N PHE A 329 -3.72 7.17 18.57
CA PHE A 329 -4.43 8.45 18.53
C PHE A 329 -4.35 9.15 19.88
N ARG A 330 -4.73 8.48 20.97
CA ARG A 330 -4.71 9.04 22.32
C ARG A 330 -3.31 9.48 22.77
N ALA A 331 -2.29 8.68 22.48
CA ALA A 331 -0.91 8.97 22.86
C ALA A 331 -0.32 10.21 22.14
N LEU A 332 -0.85 10.53 20.95
CA LEU A 332 -0.35 11.58 20.07
C LEU A 332 -1.30 12.77 19.93
N ARG A 333 -2.52 12.68 20.45
CA ARG A 333 -3.53 13.74 20.40
C ARG A 333 -2.98 15.01 21.04
N GLY A 334 -3.08 16.13 20.31
CA GLY A 334 -2.54 17.43 20.72
C GLY A 334 -1.02 17.57 20.56
N LYS A 335 -0.30 16.54 20.08
CA LYS A 335 1.13 16.63 19.75
C LYS A 335 1.38 16.73 18.25
N ILE A 336 0.59 16.04 17.43
CA ILE A 336 0.68 16.02 15.96
C ILE A 336 -0.63 15.48 15.36
N ASN A 337 -0.96 15.81 14.11
CA ASN A 337 -2.12 15.20 13.44
C ASN A 337 -1.83 13.73 13.12
N THR A 338 -2.84 12.87 13.22
CA THR A 338 -2.70 11.44 12.95
C THR A 338 -3.80 10.92 12.02
N SER A 339 -3.46 9.92 11.21
CA SER A 339 -4.40 9.20 10.36
C SER A 339 -4.00 7.72 10.32
N PHE A 340 -4.99 6.83 10.28
CA PHE A 340 -4.78 5.38 10.41
C PHE A 340 -5.26 4.65 9.17
N GLY A 341 -4.33 4.08 8.41
CA GLY A 341 -4.63 3.22 7.27
C GLY A 341 -4.73 1.77 7.73
N ILE A 342 -5.94 1.21 7.73
CA ILE A 342 -6.17 -0.17 8.17
C ILE A 342 -6.46 -1.05 6.96
N GLY A 343 -5.74 -2.17 6.86
CA GLY A 343 -5.89 -3.11 5.75
C GLY A 343 -6.65 -4.37 6.15
N THR A 344 -5.92 -5.47 6.29
CA THR A 344 -6.46 -6.83 6.51
C THR A 344 -7.46 -6.93 7.67
N ASN A 345 -7.26 -6.21 8.77
CA ASN A 345 -8.18 -6.20 9.93
C ASN A 345 -9.54 -5.52 9.65
N LEU A 346 -9.69 -4.87 8.50
CA LEU A 346 -10.99 -4.43 7.98
C LEU A 346 -11.51 -5.42 6.94
N THR A 347 -10.73 -5.72 5.91
CA THR A 347 -11.22 -6.37 4.68
C THR A 347 -11.12 -7.89 4.68
N CYS A 348 -10.56 -8.51 5.72
CA CYS A 348 -10.42 -9.95 5.86
C CYS A 348 -10.53 -10.40 7.34
N ASP A 349 -11.26 -9.64 8.16
CA ASP A 349 -11.55 -10.02 9.55
C ASP A 349 -12.95 -10.62 9.62
N ILE A 350 -13.03 -11.94 9.49
CA ILE A 350 -14.27 -12.73 9.53
C ILE A 350 -14.04 -13.91 10.50
N PRO A 351 -14.97 -14.21 11.42
CA PRO A 351 -14.81 -15.33 12.35
C PRO A 351 -14.51 -16.66 11.63
N GLY A 352 -13.46 -17.36 12.06
CA GLY A 352 -13.03 -18.64 11.48
C GLY A 352 -12.19 -18.52 10.20
N VAL A 353 -11.93 -17.31 9.71
CA VAL A 353 -11.08 -17.04 8.56
C VAL A 353 -9.70 -16.59 9.04
N GLU A 354 -8.65 -17.18 8.46
CA GLU A 354 -7.28 -16.74 8.68
C GLU A 354 -6.78 -16.02 7.41
N PRO A 355 -6.43 -14.71 7.50
CA PRO A 355 -5.92 -13.97 6.36
C PRO A 355 -4.57 -14.47 5.86
N MET A 356 -4.35 -14.39 4.55
CA MET A 356 -3.05 -14.75 3.97
C MET A 356 -1.97 -13.73 4.30
N ASN A 357 -0.76 -14.20 4.62
CA ASN A 357 0.43 -13.35 4.77
C ASN A 357 1.27 -13.37 3.49
N ILE A 358 0.77 -12.70 2.45
CA ILE A 358 1.38 -12.66 1.12
C ILE A 358 1.91 -11.27 0.75
N VAL A 359 3.01 -11.26 0.02
CA VAL A 359 3.64 -10.04 -0.52
C VAL A 359 4.16 -10.31 -1.93
N LEU A 360 4.18 -9.26 -2.76
CA LEU A 360 4.88 -9.23 -4.04
C LEU A 360 5.79 -8.00 -3.98
N LYS A 361 7.08 -8.18 -4.16
CA LYS A 361 8.06 -7.12 -3.88
C LYS A 361 9.11 -7.01 -4.98
N MET A 362 9.55 -5.77 -5.22
CA MET A 362 10.67 -5.49 -6.09
C MET A 362 11.95 -6.13 -5.53
N THR A 363 12.68 -6.83 -6.39
CA THR A 363 13.95 -7.50 -6.08
C THR A 363 15.13 -6.91 -6.85
N ALA A 364 14.87 -6.35 -8.03
CA ALA A 364 15.89 -5.67 -8.83
C ALA A 364 15.31 -4.47 -9.59
N CYS A 365 16.20 -3.53 -9.94
CA CYS A 365 15.96 -2.44 -10.87
C CYS A 365 17.18 -2.30 -11.79
N ASN A 366 16.94 -2.20 -13.09
CA ASN A 366 17.96 -2.13 -14.16
C ASN A 366 19.02 -3.25 -14.06
N GLY A 367 18.60 -4.48 -13.74
CA GLY A 367 19.49 -5.64 -13.63
C GLY A 367 20.32 -5.70 -12.34
N HIS A 368 20.11 -4.77 -11.41
CA HIS A 368 20.85 -4.69 -10.14
C HIS A 368 19.93 -4.85 -8.93
N PRO A 369 20.42 -5.43 -7.83
CA PRO A 369 19.61 -5.68 -6.64
C PRO A 369 19.13 -4.39 -5.99
N VAL A 370 17.94 -4.46 -5.39
CA VAL A 370 17.41 -3.43 -4.49
C VAL A 370 17.00 -4.07 -3.17
N ALA A 371 16.89 -3.28 -2.10
CA ALA A 371 16.57 -3.80 -0.78
C ALA A 371 15.76 -2.82 0.07
N LYS A 372 14.88 -3.37 0.91
CA LYS A 372 14.31 -2.70 2.10
C LYS A 372 15.00 -3.26 3.34
N ILE A 373 15.52 -2.39 4.21
CA ILE A 373 16.09 -2.77 5.52
C ILE A 373 15.00 -2.74 6.59
N SER A 374 14.31 -1.61 6.76
CA SER A 374 13.26 -1.32 7.75
C SER A 374 13.73 -1.22 9.21
N ASP A 375 12.86 -0.72 10.09
CA ASP A 375 13.11 -0.60 11.53
C ASP A 375 12.75 -1.89 12.31
N THR A 376 12.41 -2.99 11.62
CA THR A 376 12.15 -4.29 12.25
C THR A 376 13.17 -5.33 11.80
N PRO A 377 13.89 -5.99 12.74
CA PRO A 377 14.80 -7.09 12.41
C PRO A 377 14.10 -8.20 11.62
N GLY A 378 14.84 -8.85 10.72
CA GLY A 378 14.32 -9.99 9.93
C GLY A 378 13.33 -9.63 8.81
N LYS A 379 12.97 -8.35 8.64
CA LYS A 379 12.17 -7.87 7.48
C LYS A 379 13.05 -7.46 6.27
N THR A 380 14.37 -7.62 6.36
CA THR A 380 15.29 -7.30 5.25
C THR A 380 15.03 -8.22 4.06
N GLN A 381 14.86 -7.62 2.88
CA GLN A 381 14.43 -8.33 1.69
C GLN A 381 15.36 -8.02 0.53
N CYS A 382 16.34 -8.88 0.34
CA CYS A 382 17.23 -8.98 -0.81
C CYS A 382 17.95 -10.33 -0.72
N ARG A 383 18.25 -10.96 -1.86
CA ARG A 383 19.07 -12.19 -1.90
C ARG A 383 20.57 -11.91 -1.98
N ASP A 384 20.94 -10.68 -2.31
CA ASP A 384 22.34 -10.24 -2.39
C ASP A 384 22.78 -9.67 -1.03
N GLU A 385 23.43 -10.50 -0.23
CA GLU A 385 23.94 -10.12 1.09
C GLU A 385 25.02 -9.03 1.01
N ASN A 386 25.82 -9.01 -0.07
CA ASN A 386 26.85 -7.98 -0.26
C ASN A 386 26.20 -6.62 -0.53
N PHE A 387 25.15 -6.58 -1.34
CA PHE A 387 24.38 -5.36 -1.58
C PHE A 387 23.75 -4.85 -0.27
N VAL A 388 23.14 -5.72 0.53
CA VAL A 388 22.57 -5.33 1.84
C VAL A 388 23.64 -4.81 2.79
N ALA A 389 24.79 -5.49 2.88
CA ALA A 389 25.89 -5.07 3.73
C ALA A 389 26.44 -3.70 3.31
N TYR A 390 26.61 -3.47 2.01
CA TYR A 390 27.04 -2.18 1.47
C TYR A 390 25.99 -1.08 1.69
N LEU A 391 24.70 -1.38 1.49
CA LEU A 391 23.60 -0.45 1.78
C LEU A 391 23.61 -0.03 3.25
N ARG A 392 23.73 -0.99 4.18
CA ARG A 392 23.87 -0.70 5.62
C ARG A 392 25.10 0.14 5.91
N HIS A 393 26.24 -0.18 5.30
CA HIS A 393 27.50 0.52 5.50
C HIS A 393 27.38 2.00 5.11
N VAL A 394 26.90 2.31 3.89
CA VAL A 394 26.84 3.69 3.42
C VAL A 394 25.85 4.54 4.22
N PHE A 395 24.71 3.96 4.65
CA PHE A 395 23.72 4.63 5.50
C PHE A 395 24.04 4.55 7.01
N LYS A 396 25.19 3.98 7.39
CA LYS A 396 25.63 3.81 8.79
C LYS A 396 24.60 3.09 9.67
N VAL A 397 23.89 2.12 9.10
CA VAL A 397 22.92 1.29 9.82
C VAL A 397 23.68 0.13 10.49
N PRO A 398 23.51 -0.10 11.81
CA PRO A 398 24.07 -1.25 12.48
C PRO A 398 23.65 -2.58 11.82
N VAL A 399 24.48 -3.62 11.96
CA VAL A 399 24.17 -4.96 11.44
C VAL A 399 23.00 -5.57 12.21
#